data_AF-A0A533VW09-F1
#
_entry.id   AF-A0A533VW09-F1
#
_cell.length_a   1.000
_cell.length_b   1.000
_cell.length_c   1.000
_cell.angle_alpha   90.00
_cell.angle_beta   90.00
_cell.angle_gamma   90.00
#
_symmetry.space_group_name_H-M   'P 1'
#
loop_
_entity.id
_entity.type
_entity.pdbx_description
1 polymer ?
#
loop_
_entity_poly.entity_id
_entity_poly.type
_entity_poly.pdbx_seq_one_letter_code
_entity_poly.pdbx_strand_id
1 'polypeptide(L)'
;MPPYTGRLLAWSFAIGVIPPIVLIAALSTKSLFLLDYVHVITGGTWTGFDVFMGVVMSRIMRSLEIQQRVEVAKRLTPTTFFILPSLAAVAITSGIYLAQSLGKFDLSSPWIIAAGIVVLILAAQGFGVFMPNGVRIFIELAKLKPDTSKIARLNMRNIRLAGSQAVFQVIIILIMAHLAIY
;
A
#
# COMPACT_ATOMS: atom_id res chain seq x y z
N MET A 1 -24.46 -4.68 -1.01
CA MET A 1 -23.36 -3.94 -0.37
C MET A 1 -23.92 -3.08 0.75
N PRO A 2 -23.20 -2.87 1.87
CA PRO A 2 -23.55 -1.81 2.82
C PRO A 2 -23.80 -0.49 2.06
N PRO A 3 -24.83 0.30 2.43
CA PRO A 3 -25.22 1.48 1.66
C PRO A 3 -24.10 2.51 1.51
N TYR A 4 -23.16 2.54 2.47
CA TYR A 4 -22.01 3.45 2.45
C TYR A 4 -20.83 2.95 1.59
N THR A 5 -20.78 1.69 1.15
CA THR A 5 -19.61 1.11 0.46
C THR A 5 -19.33 1.80 -0.88
N GLY A 6 -20.37 2.14 -1.66
CA GLY A 6 -20.19 2.88 -2.91
C GLY A 6 -19.59 4.26 -2.69
N ARG A 7 -20.06 4.99 -1.66
CA ARG A 7 -19.51 6.29 -1.27
C ARG A 7 -18.05 6.19 -0.82
N LEU A 8 -17.70 5.18 -0.03
CA LEU A 8 -16.31 4.94 0.39
C LEU A 8 -15.39 4.59 -0.79
N LEU A 9 -15.86 3.79 -1.75
CA LEU A 9 -15.08 3.47 -2.95
C LEU A 9 -14.87 4.70 -3.83
N ALA A 10 -15.90 5.51 -4.06
CA ALA A 10 -15.78 6.75 -4.81
C ALA A 10 -14.81 7.73 -4.14
N TRP A 11 -14.88 7.85 -2.81
CA TRP A 11 -13.95 8.64 -2.02
C TRP A 11 -12.52 8.09 -2.09
N SER A 12 -12.34 6.77 -1.95
CA SER A 12 -11.03 6.11 -2.04
C SER A 12 -10.41 6.32 -3.42
N PHE A 13 -11.21 6.23 -4.48
CA PHE A 13 -10.78 6.51 -5.84
C PHE A 13 -10.38 7.98 -6.01
N ALA A 14 -11.21 8.92 -5.57
CA ALA A 14 -10.93 10.36 -5.67
C ALA A 14 -9.63 10.75 -4.94
N ILE A 15 -9.34 10.14 -3.79
CA ILE A 15 -8.06 10.34 -3.11
C ILE A 15 -6.93 9.57 -3.79
N GLY A 16 -7.19 8.35 -4.22
CA GLY A 16 -6.22 7.48 -4.89
C GLY A 16 -5.68 8.06 -6.19
N VAL A 17 -6.39 8.96 -6.88
CA VAL A 17 -5.85 9.64 -8.07
C VAL A 17 -4.93 10.82 -7.75
N ILE A 18 -4.93 11.32 -6.52
CA ILE A 18 -4.11 12.49 -6.14
C ILE A 18 -2.61 12.19 -6.27
N PRO A 19 -2.04 11.10 -5.70
CA PRO A 19 -0.60 10.87 -5.78
C PRO A 19 -0.07 10.79 -7.23
N PRO A 20 -0.72 10.07 -8.18
CA PRO A 20 -0.28 10.03 -9.57
C PRO A 20 -0.32 11.39 -10.27
N ILE A 21 -1.35 12.20 -10.01
CA ILE A 21 -1.44 13.58 -10.55
C ILE A 21 -0.27 14.42 -10.04
N VAL A 22 0.02 14.34 -8.75
CA VAL A 22 1.14 15.07 -8.13
C VAL A 22 2.48 14.60 -8.68
N LEU A 23 2.66 13.29 -8.92
CA LEU A 23 3.85 12.75 -9.58
C LEU A 23 4.03 13.30 -11.00
N ILE A 24 2.96 13.32 -11.80
CA ILE A 24 3.00 13.88 -13.17
C ILE A 24 3.41 15.36 -13.14
N ALA A 25 2.86 16.13 -12.20
CA ALA A 25 3.24 17.52 -12.00
C ALA A 25 4.71 17.67 -11.55
N ALA A 26 5.18 16.80 -10.66
CA ALA A 26 6.58 16.79 -10.23
C ALA A 26 7.53 16.53 -11.41
N LEU A 27 7.25 15.52 -12.21
CA LEU A 27 8.05 15.17 -13.39
C LEU A 27 8.04 16.27 -14.46
N SER A 28 6.90 16.94 -14.68
CA SER A 28 6.81 18.02 -15.67
C SER A 28 7.63 19.25 -15.30
N THR A 29 7.80 19.52 -14.00
CA THR A 29 8.61 20.65 -13.52
C THR A 29 10.12 20.39 -13.58
N LYS A 30 10.55 19.13 -13.73
CA LYS A 30 11.95 18.69 -13.62
C LYS A 30 12.65 19.15 -12.33
N SER A 31 11.87 19.44 -11.28
CA SER A 31 12.39 19.85 -9.98
C SER A 31 12.79 18.62 -9.18
N LEU A 32 14.09 18.46 -8.92
CA LEU A 32 14.61 17.40 -8.04
C LEU A 32 13.97 17.47 -6.65
N PHE A 33 13.82 18.67 -6.10
CA PHE A 33 13.19 18.88 -4.80
C PHE A 33 11.74 18.37 -4.79
N LEU A 34 10.96 18.68 -5.82
CA LEU A 34 9.56 18.26 -5.86
C LEU A 34 9.45 16.75 -6.08
N LEU A 35 10.31 16.17 -6.91
CA LEU A 35 10.36 14.72 -7.12
C LEU A 35 10.75 13.97 -5.84
N ASP A 36 11.77 14.45 -5.12
CA ASP A 36 12.19 13.92 -3.84
C ASP A 36 11.09 14.06 -2.78
N TYR A 37 10.47 15.24 -2.68
CA TYR A 37 9.34 15.46 -1.77
C TYR A 37 8.18 14.48 -2.05
N VAL A 38 7.80 14.29 -3.31
CA VAL A 38 6.77 13.33 -3.70
C VAL A 38 7.16 11.91 -3.34
N HIS A 39 8.42 11.54 -3.59
CA HIS A 39 8.95 10.23 -3.22
C HIS A 39 8.87 9.99 -1.72
N VAL A 40 9.41 10.90 -0.91
CA VAL A 40 9.46 10.79 0.54
C VAL A 40 8.05 10.78 1.15
N ILE A 41 7.16 11.68 0.73
CA ILE A 41 5.81 11.75 1.32
C ILE A 41 4.98 10.52 0.97
N THR A 42 5.05 10.03 -0.27
CA THR A 42 4.27 8.86 -0.69
C THR A 42 4.86 7.56 -0.14
N GLY A 43 6.18 7.42 -0.16
CA GLY A 43 6.90 6.30 0.45
C GLY A 43 6.66 6.24 1.95
N GLY A 44 6.91 7.33 2.68
CA GLY A 44 6.70 7.41 4.12
C GLY A 44 5.25 7.14 4.53
N THR A 45 4.26 7.65 3.78
CA THR A 45 2.84 7.38 4.06
C THR A 45 2.48 5.91 3.81
N TRP A 46 2.93 5.34 2.70
CA TRP A 46 2.70 3.93 2.38
C TRP A 46 3.32 3.01 3.43
N THR A 47 4.60 3.23 3.73
CA THR A 47 5.36 2.50 4.75
C THR A 47 4.70 2.61 6.12
N GLY A 48 4.33 3.83 6.55
CA GLY A 48 3.66 4.06 7.83
C GLY A 48 2.34 3.30 7.92
N PHE A 49 1.57 3.28 6.84
CA PHE A 49 0.31 2.52 6.77
C PHE A 49 0.54 1.02 6.91
N ASP A 50 1.49 0.46 6.16
CA ASP A 50 1.79 -0.98 6.19
C ASP A 50 2.31 -1.43 7.56
N VAL A 51 3.18 -0.64 8.20
CA VAL A 51 3.66 -0.91 9.56
C VAL A 51 2.51 -0.83 10.56
N PHE A 52 1.67 0.21 10.48
CA PHE A 52 0.50 0.35 11.35
C PHE A 52 -0.47 -0.83 11.19
N MET A 53 -0.77 -1.19 9.94
CA MET A 53 -1.67 -2.30 9.63
C MET A 53 -1.10 -3.65 10.06
N GLY A 54 0.20 -3.85 9.84
CA GLY A 54 0.89 -5.09 10.15
C GLY A 54 1.08 -5.33 11.65
N VAL A 55 1.37 -4.27 12.41
CA VAL A 55 1.70 -4.38 13.84
C VAL A 55 0.49 -4.05 14.72
N VAL A 56 -0.09 -2.86 14.58
CA VAL A 56 -1.13 -2.35 15.49
C VAL A 56 -2.49 -2.94 15.12
N MET A 57 -2.91 -2.79 13.87
CA MET A 57 -4.22 -3.28 13.42
C MET A 57 -4.30 -4.80 13.53
N SER A 58 -3.20 -5.52 13.29
CA SER A 58 -3.20 -6.98 13.43
C SER A 58 -3.47 -7.44 14.86
N ARG A 59 -2.98 -6.72 15.87
CA ARG A 59 -3.27 -6.99 17.28
C ARG A 59 -4.73 -6.70 17.62
N ILE A 60 -5.25 -5.55 17.19
CA ILE A 60 -6.65 -5.16 17.39
C ILE A 60 -7.57 -6.21 16.77
N MET A 61 -7.31 -6.60 15.53
CA MET A 61 -8.16 -7.54 14.81
C MET A 61 -8.18 -8.94 15.44
N ARG A 62 -7.09 -9.36 16.12
CA ARG A 62 -7.05 -10.63 16.85
C ARG A 62 -7.90 -10.62 18.12
N SER A 63 -8.08 -9.47 18.78
CA SER A 63 -8.90 -9.37 20.00
C SER A 63 -10.40 -9.29 19.72
N LEU A 64 -10.80 -8.94 18.49
CA LEU A 64 -12.21 -8.79 18.13
C LEU A 64 -12.89 -10.13 17.84
N GLU A 65 -14.19 -10.20 18.12
CA GLU A 65 -15.08 -11.27 17.67
C GLU A 65 -15.30 -11.23 16.14
N ILE A 66 -15.76 -12.33 15.56
CA ILE A 66 -15.93 -12.47 14.09
C ILE A 66 -16.81 -11.35 13.52
N GLN A 67 -17.94 -11.04 14.17
CA GLN A 67 -18.86 -10.01 13.70
C GLN A 67 -18.21 -8.62 13.70
N GLN A 68 -17.43 -8.30 14.73
CA GLN A 68 -16.70 -7.04 14.84
C GLN A 68 -15.60 -6.94 13.77
N ARG A 69 -14.86 -8.03 13.51
CA ARG A 69 -13.86 -8.08 12.42
C ARG A 69 -14.48 -7.80 11.05
N VAL A 70 -15.69 -8.29 10.82
CA VAL A 70 -16.44 -8.05 9.58
C VAL A 70 -16.85 -6.58 9.48
N GLU A 71 -17.29 -5.95 10.57
CA GLU A 71 -17.61 -4.53 10.59
C GLU A 71 -16.42 -3.61 10.31
N VAL A 72 -15.23 -3.97 10.81
CA VAL A 72 -13.98 -3.29 10.44
C VAL A 72 -13.68 -3.51 8.96
N ALA A 73 -13.73 -4.75 8.48
CA ALA A 73 -13.44 -5.09 7.08
C ALA A 73 -14.32 -4.33 6.08
N LYS A 74 -15.61 -4.17 6.38
CA LYS A 74 -16.60 -3.46 5.56
C LYS A 74 -16.27 -2.00 5.32
N ARG A 75 -15.55 -1.36 6.24
CA ARG A 75 -15.17 0.06 6.16
C ARG A 75 -13.73 0.21 5.69
N LEU A 76 -12.82 -0.61 6.23
CA LEU A 76 -11.40 -0.51 5.95
C LEU A 76 -11.06 -0.88 4.51
N THR A 77 -11.58 -2.02 4.02
CA THR A 77 -11.30 -2.52 2.66
C THR A 77 -11.66 -1.50 1.57
N PRO A 78 -12.89 -0.93 1.51
CA PRO A 78 -13.22 0.08 0.48
C PRO A 78 -12.43 1.37 0.63
N THR A 79 -12.10 1.78 1.86
CA THR A 79 -11.35 3.02 2.10
C THR A 79 -9.93 2.94 1.56
N THR A 80 -9.27 1.79 1.72
CA THR A 80 -7.85 1.64 1.38
C THR A 80 -7.59 1.09 -0.01
N PHE A 81 -8.63 0.61 -0.71
CA PHE A 81 -8.49 -0.17 -1.95
C PHE A 81 -7.73 0.55 -3.06
N PHE A 82 -7.98 1.84 -3.28
CA PHE A 82 -7.27 2.63 -4.30
C PHE A 82 -6.10 3.42 -3.71
N ILE A 83 -6.19 3.82 -2.45
CA ILE A 83 -5.19 4.68 -1.81
C ILE A 83 -3.84 3.97 -1.69
N LEU A 84 -3.79 2.75 -1.17
CA LEU A 84 -2.49 2.08 -0.94
C LEU A 84 -1.78 1.69 -2.23
N PRO A 85 -2.44 1.06 -3.23
CA PRO A 85 -1.76 0.76 -4.48
C PRO A 85 -1.28 2.02 -5.20
N SER A 86 -2.02 3.12 -5.07
CA SER A 86 -1.61 4.42 -5.61
C SER A 86 -0.36 4.98 -4.94
N LEU A 87 -0.33 5.03 -3.60
CA LEU A 87 0.85 5.47 -2.86
C LEU A 87 2.07 4.60 -3.17
N ALA A 88 1.88 3.28 -3.20
CA ALA A 88 2.94 2.33 -3.53
C ALA A 88 3.49 2.55 -4.95
N ALA A 89 2.60 2.65 -5.94
CA ALA A 89 3.01 2.87 -7.33
C ALA A 89 3.79 4.19 -7.46
N VAL A 90 3.30 5.27 -6.86
CA VAL A 90 3.98 6.57 -6.93
C VAL A 90 5.31 6.57 -6.19
N ALA A 91 5.39 5.96 -5.00
CA ALA A 91 6.64 5.85 -4.26
C ALA A 91 7.71 5.09 -5.06
N ILE A 92 7.34 3.97 -5.68
CA ILE A 92 8.24 3.16 -6.51
C ILE A 92 8.66 3.96 -7.75
N THR A 93 7.72 4.52 -8.50
CA THR A 93 8.01 5.24 -9.74
C THR A 93 8.86 6.49 -9.47
N SER A 94 8.48 7.32 -8.50
CA SER A 94 9.25 8.50 -8.12
C SER A 94 10.66 8.14 -7.64
N GLY A 95 10.82 7.05 -6.89
CA GLY A 95 12.13 6.57 -6.43
C GLY A 95 13.06 6.17 -7.57
N ILE A 96 12.53 5.50 -8.60
CA ILE A 96 13.29 5.16 -9.80
C ILE A 96 13.74 6.43 -10.53
N TYR A 97 12.82 7.36 -10.80
CA TYR A 97 13.17 8.62 -11.48
C TYR A 97 14.13 9.47 -10.66
N LEU A 98 14.01 9.46 -9.33
CA LEU A 98 14.91 10.17 -8.44
C LEU A 98 16.31 9.57 -8.49
N ALA A 99 16.44 8.24 -8.39
CA ALA A 99 17.72 7.55 -8.51
C ALA A 99 18.37 7.80 -9.87
N GLN A 100 17.60 7.83 -10.96
CA GLN A 100 18.10 8.17 -12.29
C GLN A 100 18.59 9.63 -12.35
N SER A 101 17.81 10.56 -11.80
CA SER A 101 18.15 11.99 -11.83
C SER A 101 19.37 12.33 -10.97
N LEU A 102 19.62 11.53 -9.92
CA LEU A 102 20.81 11.64 -9.05
C LEU A 102 22.01 10.83 -9.57
N GLY A 103 21.89 10.12 -10.70
CA GLY A 103 22.95 9.25 -11.21
C GLY A 103 23.25 8.03 -10.33
N LYS A 104 22.33 7.66 -9.42
CA LYS A 104 22.46 6.51 -8.50
C LYS A 104 21.82 5.23 -9.03
N PHE A 105 21.09 5.29 -10.15
CA PHE A 105 20.42 4.13 -10.73
C PHE A 105 21.40 3.24 -11.50
N ASP A 106 22.11 2.38 -10.76
CA ASP A 106 22.98 1.33 -11.30
C ASP A 106 22.47 -0.05 -10.90
N LEU A 107 22.11 -0.86 -11.91
CA LEU A 107 21.63 -2.24 -11.70
C LEU A 107 22.73 -3.21 -11.25
N SER A 108 23.99 -2.78 -11.25
CA SER A 108 25.12 -3.52 -10.67
C SER A 108 25.28 -3.26 -9.17
N SER A 109 24.67 -2.19 -8.66
CA SER A 109 24.74 -1.82 -7.25
C SER A 109 23.97 -2.82 -6.38
N PRO A 110 24.62 -3.43 -5.37
CA PRO A 110 23.94 -4.36 -4.46
C PRO A 110 22.72 -3.74 -3.76
N TRP A 111 22.76 -2.43 -3.48
CA TRP A 111 21.66 -1.72 -2.82
C TRP A 111 20.46 -1.48 -3.72
N ILE A 112 20.69 -1.18 -5.01
CA ILE A 112 19.61 -1.05 -6.00
C ILE A 112 18.99 -2.42 -6.27
N ILE A 113 19.80 -3.47 -6.38
CA ILE A 113 19.31 -4.85 -6.52
C ILE A 113 18.47 -5.23 -5.30
N ALA A 114 18.97 -4.99 -4.09
CA ALA A 114 18.25 -5.28 -2.85
C ALA A 114 16.92 -4.51 -2.77
N ALA A 115 16.91 -3.21 -3.10
CA ALA A 115 15.69 -2.41 -3.18
C ALA A 115 14.69 -3.01 -4.17
N GLY A 116 15.17 -3.37 -5.37
CA GLY A 116 14.36 -4.00 -6.42
C GLY A 116 13.72 -5.30 -5.96
N ILE A 117 14.48 -6.19 -5.30
CA ILE A 117 13.96 -7.45 -4.76
C ILE A 117 12.86 -7.19 -3.73
N VAL A 118 13.08 -6.28 -2.79
CA VAL A 118 12.08 -5.96 -1.75
C VAL A 118 10.82 -5.37 -2.39
N VAL A 119 10.97 -4.42 -3.32
CA VAL A 119 9.85 -3.84 -4.07
C VAL A 119 9.07 -4.90 -4.84
N LEU A 120 9.74 -5.85 -5.49
CA LEU A 120 9.09 -6.95 -6.20
C LEU A 120 8.27 -7.84 -5.25
N ILE A 121 8.81 -8.16 -4.07
CA ILE A 121 8.09 -8.93 -3.04
C ILE A 121 6.85 -8.16 -2.57
N LEU A 122 7.01 -6.86 -2.24
CA LEU A 122 5.91 -6.01 -1.80
C LEU A 122 4.83 -5.87 -2.87
N ALA A 123 5.22 -5.67 -4.13
CA ALA A 123 4.30 -5.61 -5.26
C ALA A 123 3.58 -6.94 -5.48
N ALA A 124 4.29 -8.07 -5.40
CA ALA A 124 3.67 -9.40 -5.51
C ALA A 124 2.66 -9.65 -4.40
N GLN A 125 2.94 -9.22 -3.16
CA GLN A 125 1.98 -9.29 -2.06
C GLN A 125 0.76 -8.38 -2.31
N GLY A 126 1.01 -7.12 -2.68
CA GLY A 126 0.01 -6.09 -2.98
C GLY A 126 -0.98 -6.53 -4.07
N PHE A 127 -0.46 -6.74 -5.28
CA PHE A 127 -1.26 -7.05 -6.46
C PHE A 127 -1.67 -8.52 -6.53
N GLY A 128 -0.84 -9.44 -6.03
CA GLY A 128 -1.11 -10.89 -6.10
C GLY A 128 -2.01 -11.40 -4.98
N VAL A 129 -2.07 -10.72 -3.82
CA VAL A 129 -2.84 -11.21 -2.66
C VAL A 129 -3.82 -10.19 -2.11
N PHE A 130 -3.38 -8.99 -1.74
CA PHE A 130 -4.25 -8.01 -1.10
C PHE A 130 -5.40 -7.57 -2.00
N MET A 131 -5.07 -7.17 -3.24
CA MET A 131 -6.06 -6.67 -4.19
C MET A 131 -7.08 -7.76 -4.58
N PRO A 132 -6.69 -9.00 -4.96
CA PRO A 132 -7.65 -10.08 -5.23
C PRO A 132 -8.53 -10.41 -4.03
N ASN A 133 -7.97 -10.42 -2.82
CA ASN A 133 -8.77 -10.66 -1.61
C ASN A 133 -9.74 -9.49 -1.33
N GLY A 134 -9.32 -8.25 -1.56
CA GLY A 134 -10.19 -7.07 -1.48
C GLY A 134 -11.36 -7.14 -2.45
N VAL A 135 -11.11 -7.49 -3.71
CA VAL A 135 -12.15 -7.73 -4.73
C VAL A 135 -13.11 -8.84 -4.28
N ARG A 136 -12.59 -9.97 -3.80
CA ARG A 136 -13.42 -11.08 -3.28
C ARG A 136 -14.29 -10.64 -2.10
N ILE A 137 -13.77 -9.79 -1.21
CA ILE A 137 -14.54 -9.21 -0.10
C ILE A 137 -15.65 -8.31 -0.65
N PHE A 138 -15.38 -7.46 -1.65
CA PHE A 138 -16.43 -6.63 -2.26
C PHE A 138 -17.53 -7.45 -2.92
N ILE A 139 -17.17 -8.47 -3.69
CA ILE A 139 -18.13 -9.37 -4.33
C ILE A 139 -18.99 -10.05 -3.27
N GLU A 140 -18.40 -10.50 -2.16
CA GLU A 140 -19.14 -11.14 -1.07
C GLU A 140 -20.09 -10.16 -0.37
N LEU A 141 -19.64 -8.92 -0.13
CA LEU A 141 -20.47 -7.85 0.44
C LEU A 141 -21.60 -7.40 -0.50
N ALA A 142 -21.48 -7.64 -1.81
CA ALA A 142 -22.51 -7.30 -2.78
C ALA A 142 -23.71 -8.24 -2.74
N LYS A 143 -23.57 -9.45 -2.21
CA LYS A 143 -24.64 -10.46 -2.16
C LYS A 143 -25.78 -10.07 -1.21
N LEU A 144 -26.98 -10.60 -1.48
CA LEU A 144 -28.16 -10.43 -0.63
C LEU A 144 -27.98 -11.04 0.77
N LYS A 145 -27.25 -12.16 0.86
CA LYS A 145 -26.87 -12.84 2.11
C LYS A 145 -25.35 -13.04 2.14
N PRO A 146 -24.56 -12.06 2.63
CA PRO A 146 -23.10 -12.17 2.67
C PRO A 146 -22.61 -13.25 3.63
N ASP A 147 -21.62 -14.03 3.22
CA ASP A 147 -20.91 -14.96 4.12
C ASP A 147 -19.89 -14.20 4.98
N THR A 148 -20.27 -13.94 6.22
CA THR A 148 -19.45 -13.25 7.23
C THR A 148 -18.18 -14.04 7.58
N SER A 149 -18.24 -15.37 7.53
CA SER A 149 -17.09 -16.23 7.83
C SER A 149 -16.02 -16.12 6.74
N LYS A 150 -16.44 -16.04 5.47
CA LYS A 150 -15.54 -15.84 4.33
C LYS A 150 -14.90 -14.46 4.36
N ILE A 151 -15.68 -13.41 4.64
CA ILE A 151 -15.16 -12.03 4.77
C ILE A 151 -14.10 -11.97 5.88
N ALA A 152 -14.41 -12.50 7.06
CA ALA A 152 -13.49 -12.52 8.19
C ALA A 152 -12.20 -13.29 7.87
N ARG A 153 -12.30 -14.44 7.21
CA ARG A 153 -11.15 -15.27 6.82
C ARG A 153 -10.24 -14.55 5.81
N LEU A 154 -10.80 -13.95 4.77
CA LEU A 154 -10.05 -13.20 3.77
C LEU A 154 -9.37 -11.98 4.39
N ASN A 155 -10.09 -11.24 5.23
CA ASN A 155 -9.53 -10.06 5.90
C ASN A 155 -8.40 -10.44 6.86
N MET A 156 -8.56 -11.52 7.64
CA MET A 156 -7.49 -12.00 8.53
C MET A 156 -6.26 -12.47 7.77
N ARG A 157 -6.42 -13.04 6.56
CA ARG A 157 -5.28 -13.39 5.69
C ARG A 157 -4.52 -12.14 5.24
N ASN A 158 -5.25 -11.10 4.83
CA ASN A 158 -4.65 -9.80 4.48
C ASN A 158 -3.90 -9.22 5.68
N ILE A 159 -4.51 -9.16 6.87
CA ILE A 159 -3.89 -8.62 8.08
C ILE A 159 -2.63 -9.38 8.49
N ARG A 160 -2.61 -10.72 8.35
CA ARG A 160 -1.40 -11.52 8.61
C ARG A 160 -0.27 -11.21 7.62
N LEU A 161 -0.61 -11.05 6.34
CA LEU A 161 0.36 -10.64 5.32
C LEU A 161 0.84 -9.21 5.51
N ALA A 162 0.00 -8.31 6.02
CA ALA A 162 0.41 -6.95 6.38
C ALA A 162 1.47 -7.00 7.48
N GLY A 163 1.37 -7.97 8.40
CA GLY A 163 2.39 -8.24 9.40
C GLY A 163 3.75 -8.60 8.79
N SER A 164 3.79 -9.44 7.75
CA SER A 164 5.04 -9.73 7.06
C SER A 164 5.52 -8.55 6.18
N GLN A 165 4.60 -7.79 5.58
CA GLN A 165 4.95 -6.55 4.87
C GLN A 165 5.65 -5.54 5.77
N ALA A 166 5.23 -5.39 7.03
CA ALA A 166 5.87 -4.45 7.96
C ALA A 166 7.37 -4.71 8.12
N VAL A 167 7.82 -5.97 8.04
CA VAL A 167 9.26 -6.30 8.08
C VAL A 167 9.97 -5.82 6.82
N PHE A 168 9.42 -6.10 5.64
CA PHE A 168 9.96 -5.62 4.37
C PHE A 168 9.95 -4.09 4.28
N GLN A 169 8.97 -3.43 4.90
CA GLN A 169 8.90 -1.98 5.02
C GLN A 169 10.04 -1.42 5.87
N VAL A 170 10.39 -2.06 6.99
CA VAL A 170 11.58 -1.65 7.77
C VAL A 170 12.87 -1.88 6.96
N ILE A 171 12.97 -3.00 6.25
CA ILE A 171 14.15 -3.30 5.40
C ILE A 171 14.31 -2.25 4.29
N ILE A 172 13.23 -1.89 3.58
CA ILE A 172 13.33 -0.92 2.49
C ILE A 172 13.68 0.48 3.01
N ILE A 173 13.21 0.88 4.20
CA ILE A 173 13.63 2.14 4.82
C ILE A 173 15.14 2.16 5.03
N LEU A 174 15.74 1.09 5.54
CA LEU A 174 17.18 1.01 5.76
C LEU A 174 17.95 1.11 4.44
N ILE A 175 17.47 0.43 3.40
CA ILE A 175 18.07 0.49 2.06
C ILE A 175 17.97 1.90 1.49
N MET A 176 16.80 2.54 1.59
CA MET A 176 16.59 3.91 1.09
C MET A 176 17.43 4.93 1.86
N ALA A 177 17.55 4.79 3.18
CA ALA A 177 18.41 5.65 3.99
C ALA A 177 19.88 5.53 3.58
N HIS A 178 20.35 4.32 3.29
CA HIS A 178 21.70 4.11 2.77
C HIS A 178 21.88 4.76 1.38
N LEU A 179 20.96 4.51 0.45
CA LEU A 179 20.98 5.10 -0.91
C LEU A 179 20.83 6.62 -0.91
N ALA A 180 20.22 7.22 0.11
CA ALA A 180 20.12 8.66 0.23
C ALA A 180 21.48 9.27 0.58
N ILE A 181 22.22 8.66 1.51
CA ILE A 181 23.47 9.20 2.07
C ILE A 181 24.69 8.85 1.20
N TYR A 182 24.77 7.60 0.73
CA TYR A 182 25.90 7.07 -0.04
C TYR A 182 25.52 6.87 -1.50
#